data_AF-A0A950SZG9-F1
#
_entry.id   AF-A0A950SZG9-F1
#
_cell.length_a   1.000
_cell.length_b   1.000
_cell.length_c   1.000
_cell.angle_alpha   90.00
_cell.angle_beta   90.00
_cell.angle_gamma   90.00
#
_symmetry.space_group_name_H-M   'P 1'
#
loop_
_entity.id
_entity.type
_entity.pdbx_description
1 polymer ?
#
loop_
_entity_poly.entity_id
_entity_poly.type
_entity_poly.pdbx_seq_one_letter_code
_entity_poly.pdbx_strand_id
1 'polypeptide(L)'
;MRNELLSWFAREGLLLNTASTSADDPEHDEIKITVKAPVVALSRASHDFRECPDPVLFGYPESSLDMMNMDDMHQFVLTWFEKAVAAGMAYCFVCNRKLDMGTEKPWDAVFVTHELYCWLLVHFDCKRYLNRDLKGRNPFEVTTQPPEFFDMRLT
;
A
#
# COMPACT_ATOMS: atom_id res chain seq x y z
N MET A 1 0.53 -12.21 3.18
CA MET A 1 -0.62 -11.55 3.84
C MET A 1 -1.53 -12.59 4.53
N ARG A 2 -2.04 -12.28 5.73
CA ARG A 2 -3.00 -13.12 6.47
C ARG A 2 -4.40 -13.11 5.83
N ASN A 3 -5.15 -14.20 5.98
CA ASN A 3 -6.49 -14.33 5.40
C ASN A 3 -7.48 -13.33 5.99
N GLU A 4 -7.36 -13.00 7.28
CA GLU A 4 -8.27 -12.08 7.95
C GLU A 4 -8.15 -10.66 7.38
N LEU A 5 -6.93 -10.19 7.13
CA LEU A 5 -6.69 -8.90 6.48
C LEU A 5 -7.19 -8.91 5.03
N LEU A 6 -7.03 -10.02 4.31
CA LEU A 6 -7.56 -10.16 2.96
C LEU A 6 -9.10 -10.14 2.94
N SER A 7 -9.76 -10.80 3.90
CA SER A 7 -11.21 -10.75 4.09
C SER A 7 -11.69 -9.36 4.48
N TRP A 8 -10.92 -8.63 5.30
CA TRP A 8 -11.19 -7.23 5.60
C TRP A 8 -11.16 -6.37 4.34
N PHE A 9 -10.11 -6.50 3.51
CA PHE A 9 -10.07 -5.81 2.23
C PHE A 9 -11.25 -6.17 1.33
N ALA A 10 -11.65 -7.45 1.29
CA ALA A 10 -12.83 -7.86 0.53
C ALA A 10 -14.11 -7.14 1.01
N ARG A 11 -14.31 -7.06 2.33
CA ARG A 11 -15.45 -6.40 2.96
C ARG A 11 -15.51 -4.91 2.62
N GLU A 12 -14.36 -4.24 2.65
CA GLU A 12 -14.24 -2.82 2.31
C GLU A 12 -14.23 -2.54 0.78
N GLY A 13 -14.45 -3.56 -0.06
CA GLY A 13 -14.43 -3.42 -1.53
C GLY A 13 -13.04 -3.13 -2.09
N LEU A 14 -12.01 -3.50 -1.34
CA LEU A 14 -10.61 -3.19 -1.61
C LEU A 14 -9.82 -4.32 -2.30
N LEU A 15 -10.47 -5.21 -3.03
CA LEU A 15 -9.76 -6.23 -3.81
C LEU A 15 -9.88 -5.96 -5.30
N LEU A 16 -8.73 -5.88 -5.97
CA LEU A 16 -8.67 -5.88 -7.43
C LEU A 16 -8.63 -7.31 -7.95
N ASN A 17 -9.40 -7.56 -9.00
CA ASN A 17 -9.39 -8.82 -9.71
C ASN A 17 -8.96 -8.60 -11.15
N THR A 18 -8.09 -9.45 -11.67
CA THR A 18 -7.80 -9.53 -13.11
C THR A 18 -7.98 -10.97 -13.57
N ALA A 19 -8.51 -11.14 -14.78
CA ALA A 19 -8.70 -12.44 -15.41
C ALA A 19 -7.76 -12.53 -16.62
N SER A 20 -6.98 -13.59 -16.69
CA SER A 20 -6.16 -13.92 -17.85
C SER A 20 -6.54 -15.30 -18.37
N THR A 21 -6.74 -15.43 -19.67
CA THR A 21 -6.93 -16.72 -20.33
C THR A 21 -5.58 -17.25 -20.82
N SER A 22 -5.32 -18.54 -20.63
CA SER A 22 -4.18 -19.21 -21.27
C SER A 22 -4.50 -19.44 -22.75
N ALA A 23 -3.71 -18.86 -23.66
CA ALA A 23 -3.93 -18.98 -25.10
C ALA A 23 -3.53 -20.35 -25.70
N ASP A 24 -3.03 -21.28 -24.88
CA ASP A 24 -2.33 -22.48 -25.33
C ASP A 24 -3.23 -23.71 -25.53
N ASP A 25 -4.51 -23.67 -25.12
CA ASP A 25 -5.46 -24.78 -25.36
C ASP A 25 -6.89 -24.26 -25.66
N PRO A 26 -7.29 -24.20 -26.95
CA PRO A 26 -8.63 -23.77 -27.35
C PRO A 26 -9.78 -24.67 -26.86
N GLU A 27 -9.49 -25.89 -26.39
CA GLU A 27 -10.48 -26.82 -25.83
C GLU A 27 -10.58 -26.73 -24.31
N HIS A 28 -9.61 -26.11 -23.64
CA HIS A 28 -9.56 -25.91 -22.18
C HIS A 28 -9.15 -24.47 -21.85
N ASP A 29 -10.07 -23.51 -22.08
CA ASP A 29 -9.90 -22.13 -21.65
C ASP A 29 -9.86 -22.04 -20.10
N GLU A 30 -8.68 -22.21 -19.52
CA GLU A 30 -8.45 -21.94 -18.11
C GLU A 30 -8.42 -20.42 -17.88
N ILE A 31 -9.43 -19.93 -17.16
CA ILE A 31 -9.47 -18.54 -16.69
C ILE A 31 -8.72 -18.46 -15.36
N LYS A 32 -7.52 -17.89 -15.38
CA LYS A 32 -6.77 -17.57 -14.16
C LYS A 32 -7.24 -16.23 -13.60
N ILE A 33 -7.89 -16.27 -12.44
CA ILE A 33 -8.27 -15.07 -11.69
C ILE A 33 -7.15 -14.75 -10.69
N THR A 34 -6.59 -13.55 -10.78
CA THR A 34 -5.61 -13.04 -9.82
C THR A 34 -6.27 -11.95 -8.97
N VAL A 35 -6.25 -12.15 -7.65
CA VAL A 35 -6.75 -11.19 -6.65
C VAL A 35 -5.57 -10.40 -6.10
N LYS A 36 -5.71 -9.07 -5.98
CA LYS A 36 -4.68 -8.18 -5.44
C LYS A 36 -5.25 -7.28 -4.36
N ALA A 37 -4.68 -7.39 -3.17
CA ALA A 37 -4.91 -6.46 -2.06
C ALA A 37 -4.12 -5.15 -2.28
N PRO A 38 -4.52 -4.05 -1.62
CA PRO A 38 -3.76 -2.81 -1.70
C PRO A 38 -2.40 -2.97 -1.02
N VAL A 39 -1.43 -2.19 -1.51
CA VAL A 39 -0.02 -2.25 -1.08
C VAL A 39 0.41 -0.93 -0.47
N VAL A 40 1.60 -0.88 0.15
CA VAL A 40 2.21 0.38 0.60
C VAL A 40 3.52 0.64 -0.14
N ALA A 41 3.81 1.88 -0.51
CA ALA A 41 4.99 2.27 -1.26
C ALA A 41 5.88 3.23 -0.45
N LEU A 42 7.11 2.81 -0.17
CA LEU A 42 8.13 3.65 0.47
C LEU A 42 8.80 4.62 -0.51
N SER A 43 8.81 4.28 -1.80
CA SER A 43 9.25 5.16 -2.89
C SER A 43 8.59 4.74 -4.20
N ARG A 44 8.99 5.38 -5.31
CA ARG A 44 8.56 5.00 -6.66
C ARG A 44 9.35 3.83 -7.28
N ALA A 45 10.40 3.36 -6.62
CA ALA A 45 11.25 2.27 -7.07
C ALA A 45 10.50 0.93 -6.99
N SER A 46 10.75 0.03 -7.94
CA SER A 46 10.03 -1.24 -8.06
C SER A 46 10.18 -2.17 -6.87
N HIS A 47 11.24 -2.03 -6.07
CA HIS A 47 11.52 -2.85 -4.88
C HIS A 47 11.06 -2.22 -3.56
N ASP A 48 10.52 -0.99 -3.60
CA ASP A 48 10.11 -0.24 -2.41
C ASP A 48 8.63 -0.39 -2.08
N PHE A 49 7.97 -1.37 -2.70
CA PHE A 49 6.60 -1.74 -2.39
C PHE A 49 6.57 -2.84 -1.34
N ARG A 50 5.64 -2.72 -0.40
CA ARG A 50 5.39 -3.69 0.66
C ARG A 50 3.94 -4.17 0.61
N GLU A 51 3.72 -5.40 1.04
CA GLU A 51 2.36 -5.81 1.42
C GLU A 51 1.82 -4.83 2.47
N CYS A 52 0.50 -4.58 2.48
CA CYS A 52 -0.08 -3.76 3.53
C CYS A 52 0.23 -4.37 4.91
N PRO A 53 0.77 -3.59 5.88
CA PRO A 53 1.02 -4.08 7.22
C PRO A 53 -0.28 -4.58 7.87
N ASP A 54 -0.20 -5.68 8.60
CA ASP A 54 -1.35 -6.26 9.30
C ASP A 54 -1.39 -5.73 10.74
N PRO A 55 -2.40 -4.93 11.14
CA PRO A 55 -2.49 -4.36 12.48
C PRO A 55 -2.21 -5.35 13.61
N VAL A 56 -2.70 -6.58 13.49
CA VAL A 56 -2.54 -7.62 14.53
C VAL A 56 -1.08 -8.05 14.68
N LEU A 57 -0.34 -8.16 13.57
CA LEU A 57 1.10 -8.46 13.62
C LEU A 57 1.92 -7.32 14.25
N PHE A 58 1.35 -6.11 14.30
CA PHE A 58 1.93 -4.94 14.93
C PHE A 58 1.35 -4.65 16.32
N GLY A 59 0.68 -5.65 16.93
CA GLY A 59 0.27 -5.63 18.34
C GLY A 59 -1.15 -5.17 18.61
N TYR A 60 -1.97 -4.96 17.58
CA TYR A 60 -3.40 -4.73 17.77
C TYR A 60 -4.10 -6.05 18.16
N PRO A 61 -5.20 -6.01 18.93
CA PRO A 61 -6.04 -7.18 19.19
C PRO A 61 -6.46 -7.91 17.91
N GLU A 62 -6.59 -9.23 17.95
CA GLU A 62 -7.01 -10.03 16.79
C GLU A 62 -8.37 -9.61 16.22
N SER A 63 -9.29 -9.18 17.10
CA SER A 63 -10.62 -8.68 16.75
C SER A 63 -10.63 -7.25 16.23
N SER A 64 -9.48 -6.57 16.14
CA SER A 64 -9.43 -5.17 15.70
C SER A 64 -9.90 -5.00 14.27
N LEU A 65 -9.54 -5.92 13.36
CA LEU A 65 -9.97 -5.84 11.96
C LEU A 65 -11.50 -5.85 11.83
N ASP A 66 -12.22 -6.58 12.68
CA ASP A 66 -13.68 -6.61 12.62
C ASP A 66 -14.32 -5.24 12.87
N MET A 67 -13.67 -4.41 13.68
CA MET A 67 -14.15 -3.09 14.11
C MET A 67 -13.53 -1.93 13.33
N MET A 68 -12.38 -2.14 12.68
CA MET A 68 -11.69 -1.10 11.90
C MET A 68 -12.46 -0.78 10.62
N ASN A 69 -12.69 0.51 10.41
CA ASN A 69 -13.11 1.06 9.12
C ASN A 69 -11.90 1.54 8.30
N MET A 70 -12.18 2.11 7.12
CA MET A 70 -11.15 2.65 6.24
C MET A 70 -10.29 3.75 6.85
N ASP A 71 -10.86 4.63 7.68
CA ASP A 71 -10.13 5.72 8.34
C ASP A 71 -9.20 5.16 9.42
N ASP A 72 -9.65 4.15 10.17
CA ASP A 72 -8.81 3.45 11.17
C ASP A 72 -7.60 2.78 10.51
N MET A 73 -7.83 2.09 9.38
CA MET A 73 -6.76 1.46 8.61
C MET A 73 -5.82 2.50 8.03
N HIS A 74 -6.35 3.61 7.51
CA HIS A 74 -5.52 4.70 7.00
C HIS A 74 -4.64 5.30 8.10
N GLN A 75 -5.17 5.52 9.30
CA GLN A 75 -4.43 6.02 10.45
C GLN A 75 -3.34 5.03 10.90
N PHE A 76 -3.63 3.73 10.88
CA PHE A 76 -2.64 2.69 11.16
C PHE A 76 -1.49 2.72 10.14
N VAL A 77 -1.81 2.75 8.84
CA VAL A 77 -0.81 2.84 7.76
C VAL A 77 0.00 4.12 7.84
N LEU A 78 -0.63 5.25 8.17
CA LEU A 78 0.06 6.52 8.41
C LEU A 78 1.08 6.39 9.55
N THR A 79 0.69 5.81 10.67
CA THR A 79 1.58 5.59 11.82
C THR A 79 2.76 4.68 11.41
N TRP A 80 2.52 3.66 10.58
CA TRP A 80 3.58 2.80 10.07
C TRP A 80 4.55 3.58 9.17
N PHE A 81 4.03 4.47 8.32
CA PHE A 81 4.85 5.34 7.50
C PHE A 81 5.67 6.34 8.31
N GLU A 82 5.14 6.92 9.39
CA GLU A 82 5.91 7.81 10.27
C GLU A 82 7.14 7.09 10.82
N LYS A 83 7.01 5.82 11.20
CA LYS A 83 8.16 4.99 11.63
C LYS A 83 9.13 4.74 10.48
N ALA A 84 8.64 4.48 9.26
CA ALA A 84 9.50 4.32 8.08
C ALA A 84 10.25 5.60 7.70
N VAL A 85 9.61 6.77 7.85
CA VAL A 85 10.22 8.09 7.64
C VAL A 85 11.28 8.35 8.72
N ALA A 86 10.97 8.09 9.98
CA ALA A 86 11.92 8.23 11.09
C ALA A 86 13.13 7.29 10.95
N ALA A 87 12.92 6.08 10.42
CA ALA A 87 14.00 5.15 10.05
C ALA A 87 14.75 5.57 8.78
N GLY A 88 14.29 6.61 8.07
CA GLY A 88 14.95 7.16 6.90
C GLY A 88 14.84 6.29 5.65
N MET A 89 13.79 5.48 5.57
CA MET A 89 13.53 4.54 4.46
C MET A 89 12.58 5.13 3.40
N ALA A 90 11.80 6.13 3.77
CA ALA A 90 10.75 6.68 2.93
C ALA A 90 11.21 7.85 2.06
N TYR A 91 10.69 7.91 0.83
CA TYR A 91 10.96 8.94 -0.16
C TYR A 91 9.65 9.43 -0.75
N CYS A 92 9.61 10.72 -1.12
CA CYS A 92 8.48 11.25 -1.85
C CYS A 92 8.35 10.55 -3.21
N PHE A 93 7.18 9.99 -3.48
CA PHE A 93 6.91 9.25 -4.71
C PHE A 93 7.14 10.05 -6.00
N VAL A 94 6.94 11.37 -5.93
CA VAL A 94 7.08 12.29 -7.08
C VAL A 94 8.52 12.76 -7.27
N CYS A 95 9.09 13.48 -6.28
CA CYS A 95 10.40 14.10 -6.42
C CYS A 95 11.57 13.20 -6.02
N ASN A 96 11.29 12.01 -5.50
CA ASN A 96 12.25 11.00 -5.05
C ASN A 96 13.28 11.51 -4.03
N ARG A 97 12.93 12.56 -3.27
CA ARG A 97 13.73 13.04 -2.14
C ARG A 97 13.32 12.29 -0.88
N LYS A 98 14.32 11.99 -0.05
CA LYS A 98 14.13 11.38 1.27
C LYS A 98 13.22 12.26 2.12
N LEU A 99 12.26 11.63 2.78
CA LEU A 99 11.35 12.29 3.71
C LEU A 99 11.98 12.33 5.10
N ASP A 100 11.57 13.32 5.89
CA ASP A 100 11.95 13.45 7.29
C ASP A 100 10.75 13.91 8.12
N MET A 101 10.91 13.87 9.45
CA MET A 101 9.90 14.30 10.42
C MET A 101 9.97 15.81 10.72
N GLY A 102 10.73 16.57 9.93
CA GLY A 102 10.85 18.02 10.07
C GLY A 102 9.64 18.76 9.51
N THR A 103 9.51 20.02 9.91
CA THR A 103 8.36 20.86 9.50
C THR A 103 8.63 21.68 8.24
N GLU A 104 9.87 21.70 7.72
CA GLU A 104 10.23 22.52 6.56
C GLU A 104 9.55 22.03 5.27
N LYS A 105 9.45 20.71 5.09
CA LYS A 105 8.86 20.06 3.92
C LYS A 105 7.89 18.97 4.36
N PRO A 106 6.67 19.34 4.76
CA PRO A 106 5.69 18.35 5.21
C PRO A 106 5.32 17.39 4.07
N TRP A 107 5.04 16.16 4.46
CA TRP A 107 4.60 15.08 3.58
C TRP A 107 3.27 14.52 4.06
N ASP A 108 2.57 13.84 3.16
CA ASP A 108 1.30 13.18 3.45
C ASP A 108 1.31 11.73 2.95
N ALA A 109 0.50 10.89 3.60
CA ALA A 109 0.17 9.55 3.13
C ALA A 109 -1.11 9.62 2.30
N VAL A 110 -1.07 9.16 1.06
CA VAL A 110 -2.21 9.20 0.15
C VAL A 110 -2.56 7.79 -0.29
N PHE A 111 -3.85 7.46 -0.28
CA PHE A 111 -4.35 6.22 -0.87
C PHE A 111 -4.77 6.44 -2.33
N VAL A 112 -4.12 5.74 -3.26
CA VAL A 112 -4.40 5.79 -4.70
C VAL A 112 -5.21 4.55 -5.08
N THR A 113 -6.46 4.72 -5.49
CA THR A 113 -7.44 3.63 -5.69
C THR A 113 -7.60 3.13 -7.12
N HIS A 114 -7.01 3.78 -8.13
CA HIS A 114 -7.23 3.42 -9.54
C HIS A 114 -5.95 2.98 -10.26
N GLU A 115 -4.90 3.80 -10.23
CA GLU A 115 -3.71 3.60 -11.07
C GLU A 115 -2.72 2.59 -10.49
N LEU A 116 -2.56 2.58 -9.17
CA LEU A 116 -1.53 1.78 -8.50
C LEU A 116 -2.06 0.94 -7.34
N TYR A 117 -3.23 1.31 -6.83
CA TYR A 117 -3.89 0.60 -5.75
C TYR A 117 -3.02 0.48 -4.50
N CYS A 118 -2.52 1.63 -4.03
CA CYS A 118 -1.52 1.67 -2.99
C CYS A 118 -1.66 2.90 -2.08
N TRP A 119 -1.25 2.75 -0.82
CA TRP A 119 -0.84 3.90 -0.02
C TRP A 119 0.59 4.30 -0.38
N LEU A 120 0.85 5.60 -0.52
CA LEU A 120 2.17 6.15 -0.84
C LEU A 120 2.43 7.45 -0.10
N LEU A 121 3.69 7.89 -0.08
CA LEU A 121 4.11 9.13 0.56
C LEU A 121 4.47 10.21 -0.46
N VAL A 122 4.03 11.44 -0.21
CA VAL A 122 4.26 12.56 -1.11
C VAL A 122 4.41 13.87 -0.34
N HIS A 123 5.40 14.70 -0.70
CA HIS A 123 5.47 16.07 -0.18
C HIS A 123 4.20 16.84 -0.54
N PHE A 124 3.75 17.74 0.33
CA PHE A 124 2.56 18.55 0.11
C PHE A 124 2.58 19.26 -1.26
N ASP A 125 3.69 19.93 -1.59
CA ASP A 125 3.85 20.65 -2.87
C ASP A 125 3.94 19.73 -4.09
N CYS A 126 4.27 18.45 -3.87
CA CYS A 126 4.40 17.47 -4.94
C CYS A 126 3.07 16.81 -5.32
N LYS A 127 2.04 16.87 -4.47
CA LYS A 127 0.73 16.24 -4.70
C LYS A 127 0.12 16.60 -6.05
N ARG A 128 0.26 17.87 -6.48
CA ARG A 128 -0.26 18.36 -7.77
C ARG A 128 0.33 17.65 -9.00
N TYR A 129 1.48 17.00 -8.86
CA TYR A 129 2.14 16.25 -9.94
C TYR A 129 1.90 14.74 -9.85
N LEU A 130 1.24 14.26 -8.79
CA LEU A 130 1.10 12.83 -8.51
C LEU A 130 0.42 12.09 -9.67
N ASN A 131 -0.68 12.63 -10.21
CA ASN A 131 -1.40 12.03 -11.35
C ASN A 131 -0.52 11.82 -12.59
N ARG A 132 0.45 12.72 -12.82
CA ARG A 132 1.41 12.58 -13.92
C ARG A 132 2.35 11.41 -13.69
N ASP A 133 2.85 11.24 -12.47
CA ASP A 133 3.80 10.17 -12.10
C ASP A 133 3.12 8.79 -11.92
N LEU A 134 1.81 8.77 -11.69
CA LEU A 134 0.99 7.55 -11.65
C LEU A 134 0.56 7.07 -13.05
N LYS A 135 0.48 7.97 -14.03
CA LYS A 135 -0.02 7.65 -15.37
C LYS A 135 0.78 6.51 -16.02
N GLY A 136 0.05 5.48 -16.46
CA GLY A 136 0.63 4.33 -17.15
C GLY A 136 1.23 3.27 -16.24
N ARG A 137 1.12 3.43 -14.91
CA ARG A 137 1.39 2.33 -13.98
C ARG A 137 0.19 1.40 -13.89
N ASN A 138 0.46 0.13 -13.62
CA ASN A 138 -0.55 -0.90 -13.43
C ASN A 138 -0.38 -1.53 -12.04
N PRO A 139 -1.45 -1.67 -11.23
CA PRO A 139 -1.36 -2.29 -9.93
C PRO A 139 -0.75 -3.70 -9.99
N PHE A 140 -1.01 -4.47 -11.04
CA PHE A 140 -0.57 -5.86 -11.18
C PHE A 140 0.92 -6.04 -11.53
N GLU A 141 1.62 -4.99 -11.97
CA GLU A 141 3.05 -5.05 -12.33
C GLU A 141 3.99 -4.90 -11.11
N VAL A 142 3.42 -4.55 -9.95
CA VAL A 142 4.17 -4.31 -8.73
C VAL A 142 4.44 -5.61 -7.97
N THR A 143 5.72 -5.90 -7.73
CA THR A 143 6.16 -6.94 -6.79
C THR A 143 6.29 -6.36 -5.38
N THR A 144 5.73 -7.04 -4.40
CA THR A 144 5.77 -6.62 -2.99
C THR A 144 6.76 -7.43 -2.17
N GLN A 145 7.35 -6.78 -1.18
CA GLN A 145 8.10 -7.44 -0.10
C GLN A 145 7.28 -7.44 1.20
N PRO A 146 7.61 -8.28 2.20
CA PRO A 146 7.01 -8.19 3.52
C PRO A 146 7.26 -6.82 4.16
N PRO A 147 6.30 -6.24 4.89
CA PRO A 147 6.47 -4.95 5.55
C PRO A 147 7.51 -5.02 6.66
N GLU A 148 8.21 -3.91 6.88
CA GLU A 148 9.17 -3.80 7.98
C GLU A 148 8.45 -3.80 9.33
N PHE A 149 9.04 -4.49 10.30
CA PHE A 149 8.54 -4.54 11.67
C PHE A 149 9.07 -3.35 12.48
N PHE A 150 8.23 -2.33 12.61
CA PHE A 150 8.44 -1.21 13.52
C PHE A 150 7.74 -1.46 14.86
N ASP A 151 8.32 -0.93 15.94
CA ASP A 151 7.60 -0.85 17.21
C ASP A 151 6.55 0.25 17.13
N MET A 152 5.29 -0.20 17.02
CA MET A 152 4.10 0.63 16.89
C MET A 152 3.47 0.96 18.25
N ARG A 153 4.10 0.55 19.36
CA ARG A 153 3.65 0.96 20.70
C ARG A 153 3.80 2.47 20.81
N LEU A 154 2.70 3.13 21.18
CA LEU A 154 2.66 4.55 21.48
C LEU A 154 3.59 4.79 22.67
N THR A 155 4.70 5.50 22.43
CA THR A 155 5.54 6.10 23.48
C THR A 155 4.92 7.36 24.02
#